data_AF-A0AA88XZU1-F1
#
_entry.id   AF-A0AA88XZU1-F1
#
_cell.length_a   1.000
_cell.length_b   1.000
_cell.length_c   1.000
_cell.angle_alpha   90.00
_cell.angle_beta   90.00
_cell.angle_gamma   90.00
#
_symmetry.space_group_name_H-M   'P 1'
#
loop_
_entity.id
_entity.type
_entity.pdbx_description
1 polymer ?
#
loop_
_entity_poly.entity_id
_entity_poly.type
_entity_poly.pdbx_seq_one_letter_code
_entity_poly.pdbx_strand_id
1 'polypeptide(L)' 'MAPVDGLWGSPTATIDWCEENYKVTPFIAEFWNTLSNIFFIIPSILMFYIAVIERHEDRYIWCHISVFSKFVIHI' A
#
# COMPACT_ATOMS: atom_id res chain seq x y z
N MET A 1 -18.36 -15.68 -5.62
CA MET A 1 -17.47 -15.36 -6.75
C MET A 1 -17.65 -13.88 -6.98
N ALA A 2 -16.72 -13.06 -6.48
CA ALA A 2 -16.82 -11.61 -6.56
C ALA A 2 -16.85 -11.19 -8.05
N PRO A 3 -17.69 -10.20 -8.43
CA PRO A 3 -17.80 -9.76 -9.81
C PRO A 3 -16.47 -9.18 -10.31
N VAL A 4 -16.18 -9.38 -11.60
CA VAL A 4 -14.93 -8.98 -12.26
C VAL A 4 -15.00 -7.48 -12.59
N ASP A 5 -15.17 -6.63 -11.57
CA ASP A 5 -15.49 -5.21 -11.76
C ASP A 5 -14.24 -4.30 -11.82
N GLY A 6 -13.12 -4.84 -12.30
CA GLY A 6 -11.83 -4.15 -12.28
C GLY A 6 -11.00 -4.31 -13.57
N LEU A 7 -10.21 -3.29 -13.90
CA LEU A 7 -9.30 -3.31 -15.04
C LEU A 7 -8.26 -4.45 -14.95
N TRP A 8 -7.91 -4.87 -13.72
CA TRP A 8 -6.83 -5.83 -13.46
C TRP A 8 -7.29 -7.30 -13.44
N GLY A 9 -8.57 -7.58 -13.72
CA GLY A 9 -9.09 -8.95 -13.77
C GLY A 9 -9.52 -9.49 -12.41
N SER A 10 -9.48 -10.81 -12.25
CA SER A 10 -9.96 -11.48 -11.04
C SER A 10 -8.97 -11.32 -9.88
N PRO A 11 -9.46 -11.05 -8.65
CA PRO A 11 -8.60 -10.94 -7.47
C PRO A 11 -7.86 -12.25 -7.21
N THR A 12 -6.58 -12.13 -6.84
CA THR A 12 -5.68 -13.25 -6.51
C THR A 12 -5.42 -13.38 -5.02
N ALA A 13 -5.87 -12.40 -4.22
CA ALA A 13 -5.78 -12.45 -2.77
C ALA A 13 -6.61 -13.60 -2.17
N THR A 14 -6.07 -14.23 -1.12
CA THR A 14 -6.76 -15.28 -0.36
C THR A 14 -7.95 -14.73 0.45
N ILE A 15 -7.93 -13.43 0.76
CA ILE A 15 -8.92 -12.74 1.61
C ILE A 15 -9.32 -11.45 0.91
N ASP A 16 -10.63 -11.25 0.77
CA ASP A 16 -11.28 -10.03 0.31
C ASP A 16 -11.86 -9.32 1.54
N TRP A 17 -11.63 -8.02 1.71
CA TRP A 17 -12.13 -7.30 2.87
C TRP A 17 -13.60 -6.91 2.69
N CYS A 18 -14.16 -6.23 3.70
CA CYS A 18 -15.56 -5.77 3.66
C CYS A 18 -15.78 -4.62 2.65
N GLU A 19 -14.72 -4.00 2.13
CA GLU A 19 -14.83 -2.91 1.17
C GLU A 19 -15.08 -3.45 -0.24
N GLU A 20 -16.04 -2.86 -0.96
CA GLU A 20 -16.32 -3.26 -2.34
C GLU A 20 -15.17 -2.89 -3.28
N ASN A 21 -14.73 -3.88 -4.05
CA ASN A 21 -13.72 -3.70 -5.09
C ASN A 21 -14.18 -2.72 -6.18
N TYR A 22 -13.29 -1.80 -6.57
CA TYR A 22 -13.48 -0.83 -7.67
C TYR A 22 -14.69 0.12 -7.56
N LYS A 23 -15.29 0.26 -6.37
CA LYS A 23 -16.46 1.13 -6.13
C LYS A 23 -16.23 2.60 -6.47
N VAL A 24 -15.05 3.13 -6.13
CA VAL A 24 -14.74 4.57 -6.30
C VAL A 24 -14.05 4.84 -7.64
N THR A 25 -13.13 3.97 -8.05
CA THR A 25 -12.40 4.09 -9.32
C THR A 25 -12.21 2.71 -9.95
N PRO A 26 -12.23 2.59 -11.29
CA PRO A 26 -11.99 1.32 -11.98
C PRO A 26 -10.51 0.88 -11.97
N PHE A 27 -9.62 1.71 -11.41
CA PHE A 27 -8.18 1.46 -11.37
C PHE A 27 -7.69 0.86 -10.05
N ILE A 28 -8.40 1.11 -8.95
CA ILE A 28 -7.98 0.76 -7.59
C ILE A 28 -9.10 -0.05 -6.93
N ALA A 29 -8.80 -1.30 -6.59
CA ALA A 29 -9.60 -2.13 -5.70
C ALA A 29 -9.51 -1.60 -4.25
N GLU A 30 -10.59 -1.70 -3.48
CA GLU A 30 -10.67 -1.22 -2.08
C GLU A 30 -10.04 0.18 -1.87
N PHE A 31 -10.69 1.21 -2.41
CA PHE A 31 -10.12 2.56 -2.48
C PHE A 31 -9.76 3.14 -1.11
N TRP A 32 -10.62 2.97 -0.10
CA TRP A 32 -10.40 3.53 1.23
C TRP A 32 -9.34 2.76 2.02
N ASN A 33 -9.29 1.44 1.88
CA ASN A 33 -8.19 0.62 2.39
C ASN A 33 -6.85 1.04 1.76
N THR A 34 -6.81 1.27 0.45
CA THR A 34 -5.59 1.73 -0.25
C THR A 34 -5.18 3.14 0.20
N LEU A 35 -6.12 4.09 0.23
CA LEU A 35 -5.87 5.48 0.59
C LEU A 35 -5.41 5.63 2.04
N SER A 36 -6.02 4.89 2.97
CA SER A 36 -5.63 4.94 4.38
C SER A 36 -4.18 4.47 4.61
N ASN A 37 -3.65 3.58 3.76
CA ASN A 37 -2.25 3.17 3.83
C ASN A 37 -1.26 4.27 3.40
N ILE A 38 -1.69 5.27 2.61
CA ILE A 38 -0.83 6.39 2.17
C ILE A 38 -0.33 7.21 3.37
N PHE A 39 -1.11 7.30 4.45
CA PHE A 39 -0.72 7.98 5.68
C PHE A 39 0.50 7.34 6.37
N PHE A 40 0.84 6.08 6.07
CA PHE A 40 2.06 5.45 6.55
C PHE A 40 3.25 5.67 5.61
N ILE A 41 3.00 5.92 4.32
CA ILE A 41 4.05 6.08 3.30
C ILE A 41 4.74 7.45 3.42
N ILE A 42 3.95 8.52 3.53
CA ILE A 42 4.47 9.90 3.61
C ILE A 42 5.48 10.08 4.76
N PRO A 43 5.15 9.74 6.03
CA PRO A 43 6.12 9.86 7.12
C PRO A 43 7.30 8.90 6.95
N SER A 44 7.11 7.71 6.37
CA SER A 44 8.21 6.76 6.14
C SER A 44 9.24 7.30 5.14
N ILE A 45 8.81 7.97 4.07
CA ILE A 45 9.70 8.64 3.11
C ILE A 45 10.47 9.77 3.80
N LEU A 46 9.77 10.61 4.55
CA LEU A 46 10.39 11.73 5.27
C LEU A 46 11.45 11.22 6.25
N MET A 47 11.11 10.18 7.02
CA MET A 47 12.03 9.61 8.00
C MET A 47 13.20 8.88 7.34
N PHE A 48 13.01 8.21 6.21
CA PHE A 48 14.12 7.67 5.42
C PHE A 48 15.08 8.79 4.97
N TYR A 49 14.55 9.90 4.45
CA TYR A 49 15.36 11.05 4.03
C TYR A 49 16.16 11.66 5.18
N ILE A 50 15.51 11.89 6.33
CA ILE A 50 16.18 12.38 7.55
C ILE A 50 17.22 11.36 8.04
N ALA A 51 16.89 10.07 8.05
CA ALA A 51 17.79 9.01 8.50
C ALA A 51 19.10 8.97 7.70
N VAL A 52 19.01 9.20 6.38
CA VAL A 52 20.18 9.27 5.48
C VAL A 52 21.02 10.53 5.74
N ILE A 53 20.39 11.69 5.94
CA ILE A 53 21.08 12.97 6.18
C ILE A 53 21.82 12.96 7.53
N GLU A 54 21.13 12.53 8.58
CA GLU A 54 21.65 12.49 9.95
C GLU A 54 22.54 11.27 10.21
N ARG A 55 22.78 10.42 9.18
CA ARG A 55 23.62 9.20 9.24
C ARG A 55 23.23 8.26 10.38
N HIS A 56 21.93 8.01 10.53
CA HIS A 56 21.46 6.98 11.44
C HIS A 56 21.94 5.60 11.02
N GLU A 57 21.99 4.68 11.98
CA GLU A 57 22.37 3.29 11.72
C GLU A 57 21.46 2.63 10.67
N ASP A 58 22.04 1.76 9.84
CA ASP A 58 21.36 1.10 8.71
C ASP A 58 20.03 0.45 9.10
N ARG A 59 19.91 -0.06 10.34
CA ARG A 59 18.66 -0.64 10.84
C ARG A 59 17.45 0.31 10.76
N TYR A 60 17.65 1.60 10.96
CA TYR A 60 16.59 2.61 10.86
C TYR A 60 16.20 2.86 9.40
N ILE A 61 17.18 2.86 8.50
CA ILE A 61 16.97 3.01 7.06
C ILE A 61 16.15 1.82 6.52
N TRP A 62 16.53 0.59 6.85
CA TRP A 62 15.80 -0.62 6.45
C TRP A 62 14.38 -0.68 7.01
N CYS A 63 14.19 -0.20 8.25
CA CYS A 63 12.86 -0.11 8.86
C CYS A 63 11.92 0.77 8.02
N HIS A 64 12.36 1.97 7.63
CA HIS A 64 11.54 2.89 6.83
C HIS A 64 11.28 2.39 5.40
N ILE A 65 12.24 1.67 4.79
CA ILE A 65 12.04 1.04 3.47
C ILE A 65 10.99 -0.08 3.54
N SER A 66 10.95 -0.85 4.63
CA SER A 66 10.05 -2.02 4.75
C SER A 66 8.57 -1.66 4.64
N VAL A 67 8.18 -0.43 4.96
CA VAL A 67 6.78 0.04 4.89
C VAL A 67 6.23 0.02 3.46
N PHE A 68 7.10 0.10 2.43
CA PHE A 68 6.69 0.02 1.03
C PHE A 68 6.24 -1.38 0.59
N SER A 69 6.59 -2.45 1.32
CA SER A 69 6.21 -3.81 0.94
C SER A 69 4.70 -4.06 1.03
N LYS A 70 3.95 -3.19 1.72
CA LYS A 70 2.49 -3.24 1.77
C LYS A 70 1.79 -2.69 0.53
N PHE A 71 2.49 -1.99 -0.36
CA PHE A 71 1.88 -1.34 -1.53
C PHE A 71 1.89 -2.21 -2.79
N VAL A 72 2.21 -3.50 -2.66
CA VAL A 72 2.14 -4.43 -3.79
C VAL A 72 0.68 -4.76 -4.04
N ILE A 73 0.20 -4.16 -5.13
CA ILE A 73 -1.08 -4.34 -5.83
C ILE A 73 -1.27 -5.83 -6.19
N HIS A 74 -1.55 -6.64 -5.18
CA HIS A 74 -2.01 -8.03 -5.28
C HIS A 74 -3.23 -8.20 -4.37
N ILE A 75 -4.24 -7.36 -4.60
CA ILE A 75 -5.65 -7.74 -4.38
C ILE A 75 -6.07 -8.51 -5.63
#